data_AF-E9HC66-F1
#
_entry.id   AF-E9HC66-F1
#
_cell.length_a   1.000
_cell.length_b   1.000
_cell.length_c   1.000
_cell.angle_alpha   90.00
_cell.angle_beta   90.00
_cell.angle_gamma   90.00
#
_symmetry.space_group_name_H-M   'P 1'
#
loop_
_entity.id
_entity.type
_entity.pdbx_description
1 polymer ?
#
loop_
_entity_poly.entity_id
_entity_poly.type
_entity_poly.pdbx_seq_one_letter_code
_entity_poly.pdbx_strand_id
1 'polypeptide(L)'
;MDANQAFEFETLVPKSTDISGTGQFTTNCQNCRTTCHFPCRQAHDNDKHRCSVMDRIGSCMICKCPWNVHFNQKYRYEMVKEKVQRSSDAIRQQYQGAVSEALTNEQLLARIEKEIKKHESQLMELIQATYPCIQRLDEIALRPHPFSTPDYIDLMIAAEKQEHRSGYQQRIVTLHKLREMADFTAKLIRDQQKTVIRRMSSLSLKPKQQLKRPSAKTVADLN
;
A
#
# COMPACT_ATOMS: atom_id res chain seq x y z
N MET A 1 -21.65 -3.84 38.10
CA MET A 1 -21.24 -3.89 36.69
C MET A 1 -19.98 -4.73 36.66
N ASP A 2 -20.03 -5.88 36.00
CA ASP A 2 -18.95 -6.87 36.07
C ASP A 2 -17.61 -6.27 35.65
N ALA A 3 -16.67 -6.36 36.58
CA ALA A 3 -15.34 -5.84 36.46
C ALA A 3 -14.51 -6.77 35.55
N ASN A 4 -13.83 -6.18 34.58
CA ASN A 4 -12.77 -6.80 33.78
C ASN A 4 -13.19 -7.97 32.87
N GLN A 5 -14.13 -7.72 31.95
CA GLN A 5 -14.40 -8.67 30.87
C GLN A 5 -13.15 -8.84 29.98
N ALA A 6 -12.72 -10.08 29.80
CA ALA A 6 -11.67 -10.43 28.85
C ALA A 6 -12.27 -10.48 27.44
N PHE A 7 -11.67 -9.73 26.51
CA PHE A 7 -12.00 -9.74 25.10
C PHE A 7 -11.03 -10.65 24.37
N GLU A 8 -11.57 -11.54 23.54
CA GLU A 8 -10.78 -12.38 22.64
C GLU A 8 -10.89 -11.84 21.23
N PHE A 9 -9.74 -11.57 20.60
CA PHE A 9 -9.68 -11.19 19.20
C PHE A 9 -8.40 -11.71 18.56
N GLU A 10 -8.43 -11.89 17.24
CA GLU A 10 -7.27 -12.32 16.47
C GLU A 10 -6.40 -11.10 16.14
N THR A 11 -5.10 -11.19 16.43
CA THR A 11 -4.14 -10.13 16.09
C THR A 11 -2.79 -10.71 15.68
N LEU A 12 -1.94 -9.87 15.10
CA LEU A 12 -0.56 -10.23 14.81
C LEU A 12 0.30 -10.05 16.05
N VAL A 13 0.96 -11.12 16.48
CA VAL A 13 1.92 -11.09 17.57
C VAL A 13 3.32 -11.44 17.05
N PRO A 14 4.36 -10.76 17.56
CA PRO A 14 5.73 -11.08 17.18
C PRO A 14 6.18 -12.36 17.90
N LYS A 15 6.54 -13.40 17.13
CA LYS A 15 7.24 -14.59 17.61
C LYS A 15 8.71 -14.55 17.22
N SER A 16 9.58 -14.95 18.13
CA SER A 16 11.01 -15.05 17.88
C SER A 16 11.35 -16.39 17.20
N THR A 17 11.95 -16.34 16.02
CA THR A 17 12.52 -17.50 15.32
C THR A 17 14.05 -17.45 15.45
N ASP A 18 14.65 -18.54 15.96
CA ASP A 18 16.11 -18.61 16.14
C ASP A 18 16.85 -18.55 14.79
N ILE A 19 17.96 -17.81 14.78
CA ILE A 19 18.86 -17.67 13.63
C ILE A 19 20.33 -17.91 14.01
N SER A 20 20.60 -18.40 15.22
CA SER A 20 21.95 -18.53 15.79
C SER A 20 22.93 -19.33 14.90
N GLY A 21 22.44 -20.31 14.13
CA GLY A 21 23.23 -21.14 13.22
C GLY A 21 23.45 -20.58 11.81
N THR A 22 22.92 -19.41 11.47
CA THR A 22 22.97 -18.86 10.11
C THR A 22 24.21 -18.04 9.80
N GLY A 23 24.93 -17.57 10.84
CA GLY A 23 25.99 -16.56 10.69
C GLY A 23 25.49 -15.18 10.23
N GLN A 24 24.17 -14.96 10.21
CA GLN A 24 23.55 -13.70 9.80
C GLN A 24 23.13 -12.86 11.00
N PHE A 25 23.06 -11.55 10.80
CA PHE A 25 22.67 -10.60 11.85
C PHE A 25 21.26 -10.05 11.62
N THR A 26 20.66 -9.49 12.67
CA THR A 26 19.33 -8.85 12.64
C THR A 26 19.40 -7.43 13.14
N THR A 27 18.52 -6.56 12.69
CA THR A 27 18.30 -5.27 13.34
C THR A 27 16.90 -5.30 13.95
N ASN A 28 16.82 -5.73 15.20
CA ASN A 28 15.57 -5.84 15.94
C ASN A 28 15.34 -4.60 16.79
N CYS A 29 14.15 -4.01 16.71
CA CYS A 29 13.74 -2.91 17.57
C CYS A 29 13.15 -3.45 18.88
N GLN A 30 13.69 -3.06 20.04
CA GLN A 30 13.16 -3.50 21.35
C GLN A 30 11.83 -2.81 21.70
N ASN A 31 11.62 -1.59 21.21
CA ASN A 31 10.37 -0.86 21.45
C ASN A 31 9.22 -1.48 20.66
N CYS A 32 9.44 -1.77 19.38
CA CYS A 32 8.39 -2.27 18.48
C CYS A 32 8.28 -3.79 18.47
N ARG A 33 9.27 -4.52 19.01
CA ARG A 33 9.37 -5.98 18.93
C ARG A 33 9.22 -6.50 17.49
N THR A 34 9.95 -5.88 16.56
CA THR A 34 9.95 -6.22 15.13
C THR A 34 11.36 -6.28 14.59
N THR A 35 11.59 -7.10 13.57
CA THR A 35 12.85 -7.16 12.82
C THR A 35 12.80 -6.16 11.67
N CYS A 36 13.53 -5.06 11.80
CA CYS A 36 13.58 -4.00 10.80
C CYS A 36 14.50 -4.34 9.63
N HIS A 37 15.51 -5.19 9.83
CA HIS A 37 16.42 -5.61 8.77
C HIS A 37 16.95 -7.02 9.03
N PHE A 38 16.84 -7.89 8.03
CA PHE A 38 17.42 -9.22 8.00
C PHE A 38 17.61 -9.67 6.54
N PRO A 39 18.78 -10.23 6.14
CA PRO A 39 20.01 -10.32 6.93
C PRO A 39 20.73 -8.96 7.00
N CYS A 40 21.20 -8.60 8.19
CA CYS A 40 22.02 -7.41 8.39
C CYS A 40 23.51 -7.76 8.25
N ARG A 41 24.31 -6.84 7.69
CA ARG A 41 25.77 -6.97 7.61
C ARG A 41 26.50 -6.40 8.82
N GLN A 42 25.84 -5.56 9.61
CA GLN A 42 26.45 -4.91 10.78
C GLN A 42 26.42 -5.86 11.97
N ALA A 43 27.58 -6.39 12.34
CA ALA A 43 27.76 -7.37 13.42
C ALA A 43 27.67 -6.75 14.83
N HIS A 44 28.08 -5.48 14.98
CA HIS A 44 28.13 -4.80 16.27
C HIS A 44 26.99 -3.78 16.42
N ASP A 45 26.46 -3.70 17.65
CA ASP A 45 25.36 -2.77 17.96
C ASP A 45 25.80 -1.30 17.89
N ASN A 46 27.07 -1.01 18.17
CA ASN A 46 27.63 0.34 18.06
C ASN A 46 27.55 0.89 16.63
N ASP A 47 27.52 0.01 15.63
CA ASP A 47 27.43 0.37 14.21
C ASP A 47 25.98 0.36 13.68
N LYS A 48 24.97 0.28 14.55
CA LYS A 48 23.57 0.18 14.14
C LYS A 48 23.06 1.41 13.42
N HIS A 49 23.59 2.58 13.74
CA HIS A 49 23.35 3.83 12.99
C HIS A 49 23.75 3.72 11.50
N ARG A 50 24.61 2.75 11.13
CA ARG A 50 25.03 2.47 9.75
C ARG A 50 24.21 1.39 9.05
N CYS A 51 23.23 0.81 9.72
CA CYS A 51 22.35 -0.18 9.09
C CYS A 51 21.62 0.48 7.90
N SER A 52 21.43 -0.26 6.81
CA SER A 52 20.79 0.25 5.56
C SER A 52 19.38 0.81 5.75
N VAL A 53 18.72 0.44 6.84
CA VAL A 53 17.38 0.91 7.19
C VAL A 53 17.39 2.15 8.08
N MET A 54 18.55 2.64 8.52
CA MET A 54 18.66 3.91 9.25
C MET A 54 18.80 5.06 8.25
N ASP A 55 18.03 6.13 8.47
CA ASP A 55 18.21 7.37 7.74
C ASP A 55 19.41 8.18 8.24
N ARG A 56 19.66 9.33 7.61
CA ARG A 56 20.82 10.19 7.91
C ARG A 56 20.83 10.76 9.33
N ILE A 57 19.70 10.79 10.01
CA ILE A 57 19.56 11.30 11.38
C ILE A 57 19.58 10.13 12.38
N GLY A 58 19.72 8.89 11.89
CA GLY A 58 19.74 7.69 12.71
C GLY A 58 18.34 7.24 13.15
N SER A 59 17.29 7.58 12.39
CA SER A 59 15.95 7.03 12.59
C SER A 59 15.71 5.84 11.66
N CYS A 60 15.11 4.78 12.19
CA CYS A 60 14.78 3.61 11.40
C CYS A 60 13.66 3.94 10.41
N MET A 61 13.92 3.77 9.12
CA MET A 61 12.94 4.02 8.06
C MET A 61 11.74 3.07 8.13
N ILE A 62 11.89 1.90 8.77
CA ILE A 62 10.85 0.88 8.94
C ILE A 62 9.92 1.19 10.12
N CYS A 63 10.48 1.38 11.33
CA CYS A 63 9.67 1.52 12.55
C CYS A 63 9.71 2.93 13.18
N LYS A 64 10.45 3.86 12.57
CA LYS A 64 10.61 5.27 13.00
C LYS A 64 11.22 5.47 14.40
N CYS A 65 11.72 4.40 15.02
CA CYS A 65 12.46 4.47 16.28
C CYS A 65 13.93 4.85 16.05
N PRO A 66 14.60 5.49 17.03
CA PRO A 66 16.00 5.84 16.92
C PRO A 66 16.90 4.59 16.85
N TRP A 67 18.06 4.71 16.22
CA TRP A 67 18.96 3.59 15.96
C TRP A 67 19.42 2.88 17.24
N ASN A 68 19.54 3.60 18.36
CA ASN A 68 20.06 3.10 19.63
C ASN A 68 19.10 2.18 20.39
N VAL A 69 17.84 2.03 19.93
CA VAL A 69 16.92 1.00 20.45
C VAL A 69 16.90 -0.26 19.59
N HIS A 70 17.82 -0.36 18.63
CA HIS A 70 17.94 -1.51 17.73
C HIS A 70 19.19 -2.33 18.03
N PHE A 71 19.03 -3.66 18.07
CA PHE A 71 20.08 -4.58 18.47
C PHE A 71 20.18 -5.78 17.54
N ASN A 72 21.38 -6.33 17.45
CA ASN A 72 21.66 -7.64 16.91
C ASN A 72 21.24 -8.69 17.92
N GLN A 73 20.34 -9.58 17.50
CA GLN A 73 19.90 -10.68 18.32
C GLN A 73 19.96 -11.96 17.52
N LYS A 74 20.12 -13.09 18.22
CA LYS A 74 20.17 -14.43 17.62
C LYS A 74 18.80 -14.94 17.18
N TYR A 75 17.81 -14.06 17.07
CA TYR A 75 16.49 -14.40 16.58
C TYR A 75 15.94 -13.25 15.73
N ARG A 76 14.98 -13.56 14.87
CA ARG A 76 14.16 -12.58 14.16
C ARG A 76 12.71 -12.67 14.63
N TYR A 77 11.99 -11.55 14.62
CA TYR A 77 10.57 -11.52 14.86
C TYR A 77 9.81 -11.86 13.57
N GLU A 78 8.90 -12.81 13.69
CA GLU A 78 7.92 -13.17 12.67
C GLU A 78 6.53 -12.85 13.20
N MET A 79 5.75 -12.10 12.42
CA MET A 79 4.39 -11.75 12.79
C MET A 79 3.47 -12.93 12.48
N VAL A 80 2.97 -13.57 13.54
CA VAL A 80 2.02 -14.69 13.44
C VAL A 80 0.64 -14.24 13.91
N LYS A 81 -0.40 -14.79 13.30
CA LYS A 81 -1.77 -14.56 13.74
C LYS A 81 -2.06 -15.44 14.95
N GLU A 82 -2.47 -14.81 16.05
CA GLU A 82 -2.88 -15.52 17.25
C GLU A 82 -4.14 -14.90 17.83
N LYS A 83 -4.95 -15.75 18.46
CA LYS A 83 -6.05 -15.29 19.30
C LYS A 83 -5.45 -14.82 20.62
N VAL A 84 -5.61 -13.53 20.90
CA VAL A 84 -5.15 -12.94 22.16
C VAL A 84 -6.36 -12.61 23.01
N GLN A 85 -6.25 -12.94 24.29
CA GLN A 85 -7.18 -12.45 25.30
C GLN A 85 -6.58 -11.21 25.96
N ARG A 86 -7.36 -10.12 25.97
CA ARG A 86 -6.97 -8.83 26.57
C ARG A 86 -8.11 -8.37 27.47
N SER A 87 -7.78 -7.94 28.68
CA SER A 87 -8.77 -7.35 29.58
C SER A 87 -9.12 -5.92 29.15
N SER A 88 -10.32 -5.45 29.54
CA SER A 88 -10.71 -4.05 29.35
C SER A 88 -9.68 -3.06 29.89
N ASP A 89 -9.08 -3.38 31.04
CA ASP A 89 -8.09 -2.52 31.69
C ASP A 89 -6.77 -2.47 30.91
N ALA A 90 -6.32 -3.61 30.37
CA ALA A 90 -5.12 -3.66 29.56
C ALA A 90 -5.26 -2.85 28.27
N ILE A 91 -6.45 -2.87 27.66
CA ILE A 91 -6.77 -2.03 26.51
C ILE A 91 -6.76 -0.55 26.94
N ARG A 92 -7.45 -0.19 28.02
CA ARG A 92 -7.51 1.19 28.51
C ARG A 92 -6.12 1.75 28.84
N GLN A 93 -5.27 0.98 29.52
CA GLN A 93 -3.90 1.38 29.88
C GLN A 93 -3.06 1.73 28.65
N GLN A 94 -3.20 0.99 27.54
CA GLN A 94 -2.48 1.29 26.30
C GLN A 94 -2.77 2.71 25.78
N TYR A 95 -3.99 3.20 25.98
CA TYR A 95 -4.42 4.52 25.51
C TYR A 95 -4.37 5.60 26.58
N GLN A 96 -4.11 5.25 27.84
CA GLN A 96 -4.18 6.19 28.97
C GLN A 96 -3.08 7.26 28.91
N GLY A 97 -1.89 6.89 28.44
CA GLY A 97 -0.75 7.82 28.34
C GLY A 97 -0.32 8.33 29.71
N ALA A 98 -0.04 9.63 29.82
CA ALA A 98 0.38 10.29 31.07
C ALA A 98 -0.80 10.82 31.93
N VAL A 99 -2.04 10.47 31.59
CA VAL A 99 -3.23 10.95 32.32
C VAL A 99 -3.36 10.19 33.64
N SER A 100 -3.41 10.92 34.75
CA SER A 100 -3.52 10.34 36.10
C SER A 100 -4.86 9.67 36.37
N GLU A 101 -5.93 10.13 35.71
CA GLU A 101 -7.28 9.58 35.82
C GLU A 101 -7.57 8.55 34.73
N ALA A 102 -8.39 7.55 35.06
CA ALA A 102 -8.84 6.53 34.11
C ALA A 102 -9.71 7.17 33.01
N LEU A 103 -9.36 6.95 31.74
CA LEU A 103 -10.15 7.43 30.60
C LEU A 103 -11.57 6.86 30.63
N THR A 104 -12.56 7.70 30.34
CA THR A 104 -13.92 7.19 30.07
C THR A 104 -13.95 6.39 28.76
N ASN A 105 -15.01 5.60 28.55
CA ASN A 105 -15.14 4.81 27.33
C ASN A 105 -15.28 5.69 26.08
N GLU A 106 -15.95 6.83 26.19
CA GLU A 106 -16.13 7.80 25.11
C GLU A 106 -14.78 8.45 24.74
N GLN A 107 -13.98 8.82 25.73
CA GLN A 107 -12.64 9.37 25.51
C GLN A 107 -11.70 8.33 24.87
N LEU A 108 -11.80 7.07 25.30
CA LEU A 108 -11.05 5.96 24.72
C LEU A 108 -11.41 5.76 23.24
N LEU A 109 -12.70 5.69 22.92
CA LEU A 109 -13.17 5.56 21.53
C LEU A 109 -12.70 6.73 20.66
N ALA A 110 -12.83 7.96 21.14
CA ALA A 110 -12.37 9.14 20.41
C ALA A 110 -10.86 9.12 20.13
N ARG A 111 -10.03 8.62 21.06
CA ARG A 111 -8.58 8.43 20.85
C ARG A 111 -8.32 7.39 19.78
N ILE A 112 -8.98 6.23 19.84
CA ILE A 112 -8.84 5.16 18.86
C ILE A 112 -9.24 5.64 17.45
N GLU A 113 -10.39 6.30 17.31
CA GLU A 113 -10.85 6.85 16.02
C GLU A 113 -9.87 7.87 15.44
N LYS A 114 -9.29 8.72 16.31
CA LYS A 114 -8.27 9.69 15.89
C LYS A 114 -7.01 9.00 15.39
N GLU A 115 -6.57 7.91 16.04
CA GLU A 115 -5.45 7.12 15.54
C GLU A 115 -5.78 6.47 14.21
N ILE A 116 -6.96 5.87 14.04
CA ILE A 116 -7.38 5.27 12.76
C ILE A 116 -7.29 6.31 11.64
N LYS A 117 -7.90 7.50 11.82
CA LYS A 117 -7.83 8.59 10.82
C LYS A 117 -6.40 9.02 10.51
N LYS A 118 -5.52 9.07 11.52
CA LYS A 118 -4.10 9.39 11.31
C LYS A 118 -3.42 8.34 10.42
N HIS A 119 -3.65 7.05 10.69
CA HIS A 119 -3.08 5.96 9.89
C HIS A 119 -3.63 5.95 8.46
N GLU A 120 -4.92 6.24 8.27
CA GLU A 120 -5.53 6.38 6.93
C GLU A 120 -4.89 7.51 6.13
N SER A 121 -4.65 8.67 6.75
CA SER A 121 -3.93 9.78 6.10
C SER A 121 -2.50 9.38 5.71
N GLN A 122 -1.77 8.73 6.61
CA GLN A 122 -0.39 8.26 6.32
C GLN A 122 -0.37 7.24 5.17
N LEU A 123 -1.35 6.35 5.11
CA LEU A 123 -1.49 5.40 4.00
C LEU A 123 -1.71 6.13 2.67
N MET A 124 -2.58 7.15 2.66
CA MET A 124 -2.82 7.96 1.46
C MET A 124 -1.58 8.72 1.00
N GLU A 125 -0.83 9.33 1.92
CA GLU A 125 0.44 9.99 1.62
C GLU A 125 1.45 9.03 1.00
N LEU A 126 1.57 7.81 1.55
CA LEU A 126 2.45 6.77 1.00
C LEU A 126 2.03 6.34 -0.41
N ILE A 127 0.72 6.14 -0.65
CA ILE A 127 0.21 5.78 -1.98
C ILE A 127 0.55 6.90 -2.99
N GLN A 128 0.29 8.16 -2.63
CA GLN A 128 0.59 9.30 -3.48
C GLN A 128 2.09 9.45 -3.76
N ALA A 129 2.96 9.18 -2.78
CA ALA A 129 4.41 9.22 -2.96
C ALA A 129 4.93 8.06 -3.82
N THR A 130 4.31 6.89 -3.75
CA THR A 130 4.77 5.68 -4.46
C THR A 130 4.27 5.65 -5.91
N TYR A 131 3.11 6.23 -6.19
CA TYR A 131 2.48 6.17 -7.51
C TYR A 131 3.36 6.72 -8.65
N PRO A 132 4.03 7.89 -8.54
CA PRO A 132 4.94 8.37 -9.57
C PRO A 132 6.13 7.44 -9.82
N CYS A 133 6.62 6.75 -8.79
CA CYS A 133 7.70 5.76 -8.95
C CYS A 133 7.23 4.57 -9.78
N ILE A 134 5.99 4.11 -9.57
CA ILE A 134 5.38 3.03 -10.38
C ILE A 134 5.23 3.50 -11.83
N GLN A 135 4.68 4.69 -12.07
CA GLN A 135 4.58 5.25 -13.43
C GLN A 135 5.94 5.35 -14.12
N ARG A 136 6.96 5.80 -13.39
CA ARG A 136 8.32 5.89 -13.93
C ARG A 136 8.91 4.53 -14.25
N LEU A 137 8.69 3.52 -13.41
CA LEU A 137 9.13 2.16 -13.67
C LEU A 137 8.47 1.58 -14.92
N ASP A 138 7.19 1.88 -15.15
CA ASP A 138 6.46 1.49 -16.37
C ASP A 138 6.99 2.20 -17.62
N GLU A 139 7.32 3.50 -17.54
CA GLU A 139 7.90 4.27 -18.65
C GLU A 139 9.26 3.74 -19.11
N ILE A 140 10.15 3.41 -18.16
CA ILE A 140 11.53 3.00 -18.46
C ILE A 140 11.70 1.49 -18.69
N ALA A 141 10.64 0.73 -18.45
CA ALA A 141 10.71 -0.71 -18.63
C ALA A 141 10.99 -1.02 -20.11
N LEU A 142 12.15 -1.66 -20.38
CA LEU A 142 12.57 -2.12 -21.71
C LEU A 142 11.52 -3.02 -22.38
N ARG A 143 10.67 -3.64 -21.55
CA ARG A 143 9.38 -4.19 -21.91
C ARG A 143 8.36 -3.47 -21.04
N PRO A 144 7.61 -2.46 -21.52
CA PRO A 144 6.51 -1.90 -20.75
C PRO A 144 5.67 -3.07 -20.28
N HIS A 145 5.26 -3.09 -19.01
CA HIS A 145 4.51 -4.22 -18.45
C HIS A 145 3.39 -4.56 -19.46
N PRO A 146 3.46 -5.70 -20.17
CA PRO A 146 2.55 -6.01 -21.29
C PRO A 146 1.15 -6.39 -20.77
N PHE A 147 0.94 -6.14 -19.50
CA PHE A 147 -0.07 -6.66 -18.64
C PHE A 147 -0.98 -5.50 -18.31
N SER A 148 -2.24 -5.64 -18.69
CA SER A 148 -3.30 -4.79 -18.20
C SER A 148 -3.33 -4.84 -16.66
N THR A 149 -3.98 -3.88 -16.00
CA THR A 149 -4.13 -3.89 -14.53
C THR A 149 -4.57 -5.25 -13.97
N PRO A 150 -5.52 -5.99 -14.59
CA PRO A 150 -5.82 -7.38 -14.23
C PRO A 150 -4.62 -8.34 -14.31
N ASP A 151 -3.84 -8.28 -15.38
CA ASP A 151 -2.71 -9.19 -15.61
C ASP A 151 -1.56 -8.93 -14.59
N TYR A 152 -1.37 -7.69 -14.16
CA TYR A 152 -0.43 -7.37 -13.07
C TYR A 152 -0.89 -7.93 -11.73
N ILE A 153 -2.20 -7.90 -11.46
CA ILE A 153 -2.79 -8.51 -10.26
C ILE A 153 -2.62 -10.04 -10.29
N ASP A 154 -2.71 -10.66 -11.46
CA ASP A 154 -2.41 -12.10 -11.62
C ASP A 154 -0.97 -12.43 -11.27
N LEU A 155 -0.02 -11.56 -11.63
CA LEU A 155 1.38 -11.70 -11.25
C LEU A 155 1.58 -11.62 -9.72
N MET A 156 0.89 -10.68 -9.06
CA MET A 156 0.91 -10.54 -7.59
C MET A 156 0.32 -11.77 -6.90
N ILE A 157 -0.77 -12.34 -7.45
CA ILE A 157 -1.35 -13.59 -6.94
C ILE A 157 -0.37 -14.76 -7.09
N ALA A 158 0.31 -14.87 -8.24
CA ALA A 158 1.31 -15.91 -8.48
C ALA A 158 2.50 -15.78 -7.52
N ALA A 159 2.99 -14.56 -7.27
CA ALA A 159 4.04 -14.29 -6.30
C ALA A 159 3.61 -14.66 -4.88
N GLU A 160 2.41 -14.26 -4.43
CA GLU A 160 1.88 -14.63 -3.12
C GLU A 160 1.72 -16.15 -2.94
N LYS A 161 1.33 -16.87 -4.01
CA LYS A 161 1.27 -18.34 -4.01
C LYS A 161 2.66 -18.97 -3.94
N GLN A 162 3.66 -18.42 -4.61
CA GLN A 162 5.00 -18.99 -4.65
C GLN A 162 5.77 -18.73 -3.35
N GLU A 163 5.64 -17.53 -2.79
CA GLU A 163 6.41 -17.11 -1.63
C GLU A 163 5.81 -17.62 -0.31
N HIS A 164 4.54 -18.04 -0.30
CA HIS A 164 3.85 -18.64 0.86
C HIS A 164 4.01 -17.85 2.18
N ARG A 165 4.13 -16.51 2.09
CA ARG A 165 4.33 -15.64 3.25
C ARG A 165 3.11 -15.70 4.18
N SER A 166 3.31 -15.54 5.49
CA SER A 166 2.22 -15.49 6.48
C SER A 166 1.05 -14.62 6.01
N GLY A 167 -0.19 -15.16 6.06
CA GLY A 167 -1.40 -14.46 5.60
C GLY A 167 -1.63 -14.45 4.08
N TYR A 168 -0.86 -15.20 3.28
CA TYR A 168 -0.98 -15.21 1.82
C TYR A 168 -2.38 -15.59 1.34
N GLN A 169 -3.08 -16.49 2.04
CA GLN A 169 -4.45 -16.87 1.68
C GLN A 169 -5.42 -15.68 1.69
N GLN A 170 -5.38 -14.83 2.73
CA GLN A 170 -6.25 -13.65 2.77
C GLN A 170 -5.83 -12.60 1.75
N ARG A 171 -4.51 -12.42 1.52
CA ARG A 171 -4.03 -11.52 0.45
C ARG A 171 -4.46 -11.99 -0.93
N ILE A 172 -4.38 -13.28 -1.22
CA ILE A 172 -4.88 -13.88 -2.47
C ILE A 172 -6.38 -13.62 -2.65
N VAL A 173 -7.19 -13.79 -1.60
CA VAL A 173 -8.64 -13.49 -1.67
C VAL A 173 -8.89 -12.01 -2.00
N THR A 174 -8.17 -11.10 -1.35
CA THR A 174 -8.28 -9.66 -1.62
C THR A 174 -7.82 -9.31 -3.04
N LEU A 175 -6.72 -9.90 -3.50
CA LEU A 175 -6.19 -9.70 -4.85
C LEU A 175 -7.16 -10.23 -5.92
N HIS A 176 -7.84 -11.37 -5.69
CA HIS A 176 -8.88 -11.85 -6.59
C HIS A 176 -10.05 -10.86 -6.72
N LYS A 177 -10.49 -10.24 -5.62
CA LYS A 177 -11.54 -9.19 -5.68
C LYS A 177 -11.08 -7.96 -6.46
N LEU A 178 -9.84 -7.52 -6.25
CA LEU A 178 -9.26 -6.40 -6.99
C LEU A 178 -9.14 -6.70 -8.49
N ARG A 179 -8.80 -7.95 -8.84
CA ARG A 179 -8.74 -8.42 -10.23
C ARG A 179 -10.10 -8.34 -10.91
N GLU A 180 -11.16 -8.81 -10.26
CA GLU A 180 -12.53 -8.75 -10.79
C GLU A 180 -12.99 -7.30 -11.01
N MET A 181 -12.68 -6.40 -10.07
CA MET A 181 -12.95 -4.97 -10.23
C MET A 181 -12.20 -4.37 -11.41
N ALA A 182 -10.90 -4.68 -11.55
CA ALA A 182 -10.08 -4.20 -12.66
C ALA A 182 -10.60 -4.70 -14.02
N ASP A 183 -11.05 -5.95 -14.10
CA ASP A 183 -11.66 -6.52 -15.31
C ASP A 183 -12.96 -5.80 -15.69
N PHE A 184 -13.81 -5.50 -14.71
CA PHE A 184 -15.06 -4.78 -14.92
C PHE A 184 -14.81 -3.35 -15.41
N THR A 185 -13.88 -2.63 -14.79
CA THR A 185 -13.47 -1.28 -15.20
C THR A 185 -12.88 -1.28 -16.61
N ALA A 186 -12.03 -2.26 -16.95
CA ALA A 186 -11.45 -2.38 -18.29
C ALA A 186 -12.51 -2.69 -19.37
N LYS A 187 -13.59 -3.41 -19.03
CA LYS A 187 -14.74 -3.64 -19.93
C LYS A 187 -15.55 -2.35 -20.12
N LEU A 188 -15.90 -1.66 -19.04
CA LEU A 188 -16.64 -0.39 -19.08
C LEU A 188 -15.94 0.67 -19.94
N ILE A 189 -14.62 0.84 -19.77
CA ILE A 189 -13.83 1.79 -20.55
C ILE A 189 -13.87 1.45 -22.04
N ARG A 190 -13.72 0.16 -22.39
CA ARG A 190 -13.82 -0.31 -23.79
C ARG A 190 -15.20 -0.06 -24.39
N ASP A 191 -16.27 -0.28 -23.63
CA ASP A 191 -17.63 -0.11 -24.12
C ASP A 191 -18.03 1.37 -24.26
N GLN A 192 -17.54 2.24 -23.37
CA GLN A 192 -17.66 3.69 -23.52
C GLN A 192 -16.90 4.20 -24.73
N GLN A 193 -15.66 3.75 -24.95
CA GLN A 193 -14.87 4.12 -26.13
C GLN A 193 -15.56 3.70 -27.45
N LYS A 194 -16.11 2.47 -27.53
CA LYS A 194 -16.91 2.01 -28.68
C LYS A 194 -18.12 2.91 -28.93
N THR A 195 -18.80 3.34 -27.87
CA THR A 195 -19.98 4.20 -27.95
C THR A 195 -19.64 5.62 -28.44
N VAL A 196 -18.52 6.17 -27.97
CA VAL A 196 -17.99 7.47 -28.43
C VAL A 196 -17.59 7.40 -29.89
N ILE A 197 -16.84 6.37 -30.30
CA ILE A 197 -16.42 6.17 -31.69
C ILE A 197 -17.66 6.06 -32.60
N ARG A 198 -18.67 5.27 -32.22
CA ARG A 198 -19.90 5.10 -32.99
C ARG A 198 -20.72 6.40 -33.12
N ARG A 199 -20.76 7.24 -32.07
CA ARG A 199 -21.38 8.58 -32.13
C ARG A 199 -20.61 9.51 -33.05
N MET A 200 -19.28 9.53 -33.00
CA MET A 200 -18.45 10.33 -33.90
C MET A 200 -18.63 9.94 -35.37
N SER A 201 -18.73 8.63 -35.68
CA SER A 201 -19.02 8.14 -37.03
C SER A 201 -20.39 8.57 -37.54
N SER A 202 -21.41 8.64 -36.68
CA SER A 202 -22.78 9.05 -37.05
C SER A 202 -22.94 10.56 -37.31
N LEU A 203 -22.08 11.39 -36.70
CA LEU A 203 -22.06 12.85 -36.90
C LEU A 203 -21.43 13.26 -38.24
N SER A 204 -20.64 12.38 -38.85
CA SER A 204 -19.89 12.68 -40.09
C SER A 204 -20.69 12.45 -41.39
N LEU A 205 -21.97 12.08 -41.32
CA LEU A 205 -22.82 11.68 -42.47
C LEU A 205 -23.88 12.71 -42.91
N LYS A 206 -23.91 13.95 -42.39
CA LYS A 206 -24.88 14.95 -42.88
C LYS A 206 -24.43 15.56 -44.23
N PRO A 207 -25.24 15.52 -45.32
CA PRO A 207 -24.82 16.05 -46.62
C PRO A 207 -24.75 17.59 -46.61
N LYS A 208 -23.68 18.16 -47.15
CA LYS A 208 -23.52 19.61 -47.35
C LYS A 208 -24.46 20.08 -48.46
N GLN A 209 -25.41 20.97 -48.14
CA GLN A 209 -26.20 21.69 -49.15
C GLN A 209 -25.27 22.58 -50.01
N GLN A 210 -25.39 22.46 -51.33
CA GLN A 210 -24.59 23.20 -52.32
C GLN A 210 -24.98 24.69 -52.32
N LEU A 211 -24.05 25.58 -51.94
CA LEU A 211 -24.13 27.00 -52.30
C LEU A 211 -23.75 27.17 -53.78
N LYS A 212 -24.69 27.69 -54.58
CA LYS A 212 -24.46 28.11 -55.97
C LYS A 212 -23.45 29.27 -56.01
N ARG A 213 -22.37 29.13 -56.80
CA ARG A 213 -21.40 30.23 -57.09
C ARG A 213 -22.00 31.22 -58.10
N PRO A 214 -21.77 32.54 -57.98
CA PRO A 214 -22.12 33.49 -59.03
C PRO A 214 -21.06 33.47 -60.15
N SER A 215 -21.50 33.64 -61.40
CA SER A 215 -20.65 33.56 -62.61
C SER A 215 -19.79 34.82 -62.79
N ALA A 216 -18.51 34.64 -63.10
CA ALA A 216 -17.60 35.72 -63.46
C ALA A 216 -17.94 36.28 -64.86
N LYS A 217 -18.02 37.61 -64.99
CA LYS A 217 -18.04 38.30 -66.28
C LYS A 217 -16.61 38.44 -66.80
N THR A 218 -16.37 37.99 -68.02
CA THR A 218 -15.11 38.14 -68.76
C THR A 218 -15.08 39.52 -69.41
N VAL A 219 -13.93 40.21 -69.31
CA VAL A 219 -13.59 41.40 -70.10
C VAL A 219 -12.58 40.98 -71.15
N ALA A 220 -12.99 40.97 -72.41
CA ALA A 220 -12.15 41.18 -73.59
C ALA A 220 -13.10 41.31 -74.79
N ASP A 221 -13.13 42.50 -75.39
CA ASP A 221 -13.06 42.65 -76.84
C ASP A 221 -12.56 44.06 -77.16
N LEU A 222 -11.34 44.08 -77.70
CA LEU A 222 -10.77 45.15 -78.49
C LEU A 222 -11.23 44.91 -79.93
N ASN A 223 -12.12 45.76 -80.41
CA ASN A 223 -12.13 46.38 -81.75
C ASN A 223 -13.23 47.44 -81.81
#